data_AF-Q5SBJ3-F1
#
_entry.id   AF-Q5SBJ3-F1
#
_cell.length_a   1.000
_cell.length_b   1.000
_cell.length_c   1.000
_cell.angle_alpha   90.00
_cell.angle_beta   90.00
_cell.angle_gamma   90.00
#
_symmetry.space_group_name_H-M   'P 1'
#
loop_
_entity.id
_entity.type
_entity.pdbx_description
1 polymer ?
#
loop_
_entity_poly.entity_id
_entity_poly.type
_entity_poly.pdbx_seq_one_letter_code
_entity_poly.pdbx_strand_id
1 'polypeptide(L)'
;YLLDPKIAELVSKELARKAVVVFDEAHNIDNVCIDSMSVNITRRTLDRCQGNLETLQKTVLRIKETDEQRLREEYRRLVEGLREASAARETDAHLANPVLPDEVLQEAVPGSIRTAEHFLGFLRRLLEYVKWRLRVQHVVQESPPAFLSGLAQRVCIQRKPLRFCAERLRSLLHTLEIADLADFSPLTLLANFATLVSTYAKGFTIIIEPFDDRTPTIANPILHFSCMDASLAIKPVFERFQSVIITSGTLSPLDIYPKILDFHPVTMATFTMTLA
;
A
#
# COMPACT_ATOMS: atom_id res chain seq x y z
N TYR A 1 1.40 -12.53 7.97
CA TYR A 1 1.89 -12.91 6.63
C TYR A 1 0.78 -13.00 5.58
N LEU A 2 -0.32 -13.74 5.84
CA LEU A 2 -1.39 -13.88 4.86
C LEU A 2 -2.24 -12.61 4.66
N LEU A 3 -2.33 -11.77 5.69
CA LEU A 3 -3.12 -10.53 5.71
C LEU A 3 -2.36 -9.30 5.22
N ASP A 4 -1.03 -9.35 5.17
CA ASP A 4 -0.24 -8.22 4.67
C ASP A 4 -0.21 -8.31 3.14
N PRO A 5 -0.82 -7.37 2.39
CA PRO A 5 -0.80 -7.38 0.93
C PRO A 5 0.57 -7.60 0.31
N LYS A 6 1.62 -7.05 0.93
CA LYS A 6 2.98 -7.04 0.40
C LYS A 6 3.63 -8.42 0.48
N ILE A 7 3.25 -9.21 1.47
CA ILE A 7 3.84 -10.53 1.74
C ILE A 7 2.89 -11.65 1.28
N ALA A 8 1.58 -11.40 1.34
CA ALA A 8 0.55 -12.32 0.90
C ALA A 8 0.76 -12.74 -0.55
N GLU A 9 1.20 -11.85 -1.43
CA GLU A 9 1.47 -12.21 -2.83
C GLU A 9 2.52 -13.33 -2.98
N LEU A 10 3.61 -13.26 -2.22
CA LEU A 10 4.69 -14.25 -2.26
C LEU A 10 4.24 -15.60 -1.70
N VAL A 11 3.62 -15.58 -0.53
CA VAL A 11 3.20 -16.80 0.18
C VAL A 11 2.01 -17.46 -0.50
N SER A 12 1.10 -16.66 -1.04
CA SER A 12 -0.09 -17.18 -1.69
C SER A 12 0.18 -17.86 -3.01
N LYS A 13 1.26 -17.52 -3.71
CA LYS A 13 1.62 -18.18 -4.99
C LYS A 13 1.80 -19.69 -4.83
N GLU A 14 2.20 -20.13 -3.65
CA GLU A 14 2.44 -21.54 -3.33
C GLU A 14 1.19 -22.28 -2.80
N LEU A 15 0.13 -21.54 -2.44
CA LEU A 15 -1.05 -22.10 -1.79
C LEU A 15 -2.22 -22.33 -2.77
N ALA A 16 -2.72 -23.57 -2.77
CA ALA A 16 -3.87 -23.96 -3.59
C ALA A 16 -5.18 -23.31 -3.11
N ARG A 17 -6.10 -23.04 -4.04
CA ARG A 17 -7.46 -22.50 -3.74
C ARG A 17 -8.31 -23.43 -2.88
N LYS A 18 -8.11 -24.73 -3.02
CA LYS A 18 -8.76 -25.78 -2.22
C LYS A 18 -8.12 -25.97 -0.84
N ALA A 19 -7.21 -25.08 -0.44
CA ALA A 19 -6.64 -25.13 0.89
C ALA A 19 -7.66 -24.67 1.94
N VAL A 20 -7.58 -25.28 3.12
CA VAL A 20 -8.26 -24.84 4.33
C VAL A 20 -7.30 -23.94 5.09
N VAL A 21 -7.71 -22.71 5.37
CA VAL A 21 -6.92 -21.76 6.17
C VAL A 21 -7.47 -21.76 7.58
N VAL A 22 -6.61 -21.98 8.58
CA VAL A 22 -6.97 -21.92 9.99
C VAL A 22 -6.25 -20.73 10.61
N PHE A 23 -7.00 -19.73 11.05
CA PHE A 23 -6.50 -18.64 11.88
C PHE A 23 -6.65 -19.04 13.33
N ASP A 24 -5.52 -19.25 13.99
CA ASP A 24 -5.48 -19.51 15.43
C ASP A 24 -5.19 -18.22 16.22
N GLU A 25 -5.71 -18.13 17.43
CA GLU A 25 -5.68 -16.93 18.28
C GLU A 25 -6.08 -15.61 17.58
N ALA A 26 -7.09 -15.68 16.71
CA ALA A 26 -7.55 -14.61 15.84
C ALA A 26 -8.34 -13.46 16.51
N HIS A 27 -8.17 -13.22 17.82
CA HIS A 27 -8.93 -12.19 18.53
C HIS A 27 -8.55 -10.74 18.15
N ASN A 28 -7.36 -10.53 17.55
CA ASN A 28 -6.88 -9.23 17.05
C ASN A 28 -6.86 -9.13 15.52
N ILE A 29 -7.61 -9.97 14.81
CA ILE A 29 -7.57 -9.99 13.35
C ILE A 29 -7.93 -8.65 12.71
N ASP A 30 -8.85 -7.91 13.33
CA ASP A 30 -9.25 -6.55 12.95
C ASP A 30 -8.09 -5.55 13.06
N ASN A 31 -7.37 -5.53 14.18
CA ASN A 31 -6.20 -4.68 14.38
C ASN A 31 -5.10 -4.99 13.37
N VAL A 32 -4.84 -6.27 13.11
CA VAL A 32 -3.85 -6.69 12.10
C VAL A 32 -4.27 -6.23 10.70
N CYS A 33 -5.55 -6.33 10.36
CA CYS A 33 -6.08 -5.83 9.09
C CYS A 33 -5.91 -4.30 8.97
N ILE A 34 -6.27 -3.55 10.00
CA ILE A 34 -6.14 -2.09 10.04
C ILE A 34 -4.67 -1.68 9.91
N ASP A 35 -3.77 -2.30 10.66
CA ASP A 35 -2.34 -1.99 10.65
C ASP A 35 -1.69 -2.33 9.31
N SER A 36 -2.11 -3.43 8.66
CA SER A 36 -1.56 -3.84 7.36
C SER A 36 -1.83 -2.84 6.23
N MET A 37 -2.93 -2.10 6.33
CA MET A 37 -3.39 -1.14 5.33
C MET A 37 -3.11 0.32 5.73
N SER A 38 -2.72 0.55 6.98
CA SER A 38 -2.41 1.88 7.49
C SER A 38 -0.95 2.27 7.22
N VAL A 39 -0.71 3.56 6.98
CA VAL A 39 0.63 4.09 6.69
C VAL A 39 0.87 5.36 7.49
N ASN A 40 2.00 5.39 8.20
CA ASN A 40 2.42 6.53 8.99
C ASN A 40 3.61 7.21 8.34
N ILE A 41 3.49 8.50 8.05
CA ILE A 41 4.54 9.32 7.45
C ILE A 41 4.98 10.38 8.45
N THR A 42 6.25 10.36 8.81
CA THR A 42 6.85 11.37 9.70
C THR A 42 7.68 12.36 8.90
N ARG A 43 7.95 13.54 9.48
CA ARG A 43 8.89 14.51 8.89
C ARG A 43 10.26 13.89 8.59
N ARG A 44 10.79 13.07 9.50
CA ARG A 44 12.07 12.37 9.32
C ARG A 44 12.04 11.43 8.11
N THR A 45 10.92 10.74 7.90
CA THR A 45 10.71 9.90 6.71
C THR A 45 10.81 10.74 5.43
N LEU A 46 10.15 11.90 5.38
CA LEU A 46 10.15 12.77 4.20
C LEU A 46 11.53 13.40 3.92
N ASP A 47 12.31 13.70 4.95
CA ASP A 47 13.68 14.21 4.78
C ASP A 47 14.61 13.13 4.23
N ARG A 48 14.48 11.88 4.68
CA ARG A 48 15.17 10.74 4.07
C ARG A 48 14.72 10.48 2.63
N CYS A 49 13.42 10.59 2.33
CA CYS A 49 12.90 10.49 0.96
C CYS A 49 13.58 11.50 0.02
N GLN A 50 13.84 12.72 0.50
CA GLN A 50 14.50 13.75 -0.30
C GLN A 50 15.93 13.35 -0.67
N GLY A 51 16.71 12.89 0.30
CA GLY A 51 18.06 12.38 0.05
C GLY A 51 18.06 11.18 -0.91
N ASN A 52 17.13 10.24 -0.73
CA ASN A 52 16.98 9.09 -1.63
C ASN A 52 16.67 9.52 -3.07
N LEU A 53 15.80 10.52 -3.23
CA LEU A 53 15.44 11.02 -4.55
C LEU A 53 16.61 11.70 -5.26
N GLU A 54 17.46 12.40 -4.52
CA GLU A 54 18.70 13.01 -5.04
C GLU A 54 19.72 11.94 -5.45
N THR A 55 19.91 10.91 -4.63
CA THR A 55 20.75 9.75 -4.98
C THR A 55 20.22 9.04 -6.23
N LEU A 56 18.91 8.79 -6.30
CA LEU A 56 18.27 8.14 -7.45
C LEU A 56 18.43 8.98 -8.72
N GLN A 57 18.31 10.30 -8.61
CA GLN A 57 18.52 11.23 -9.72
C GLN A 57 19.97 11.17 -10.24
N LYS A 58 20.97 11.15 -9.36
CA LYS A 58 22.38 11.00 -9.75
C LYS A 58 22.64 9.66 -10.44
N THR A 59 22.06 8.57 -9.92
CA THR A 59 22.21 7.22 -10.48
C THR A 59 21.56 7.12 -11.87
N VAL A 60 20.36 7.69 -12.05
CA VAL A 60 19.67 7.74 -13.35
C VAL A 60 20.49 8.54 -14.38
N LEU A 61 21.07 9.67 -13.99
CA LEU A 61 21.93 10.46 -14.88
C LEU A 61 23.18 9.66 -15.31
N ARG A 62 23.86 9.00 -14.36
CA ARG A 62 25.04 8.17 -14.65
C ARG A 62 24.71 7.01 -15.61
N ILE A 63 23.58 6.32 -15.38
CA ILE A 63 23.17 5.20 -16.23
C ILE A 63 22.73 5.68 -17.61
N LYS A 64 22.10 6.86 -17.71
CA LYS A 64 21.78 7.46 -19.02
C LYS A 64 23.03 7.74 -19.86
N GLU A 65 24.12 8.16 -19.23
CA GLU A 65 25.41 8.37 -19.91
C GLU A 65 26.10 7.05 -20.27
N THR A 66 25.93 6.02 -19.44
CA THR A 66 26.63 4.73 -19.62
C THR A 66 25.90 3.78 -20.55
N ASP A 67 24.57 3.69 -20.44
CA ASP A 67 23.75 2.66 -21.08
C ASP A 67 22.30 3.11 -21.33
N GLU A 68 22.07 3.81 -22.44
CA GLU A 68 20.73 4.20 -22.90
C GLU A 68 19.88 2.98 -23.31
N GLN A 69 20.52 1.87 -23.71
CA GLN A 69 19.82 0.67 -24.17
C GLN A 69 19.09 -0.01 -23.01
N ARG A 70 19.73 -0.12 -21.83
CA ARG A 70 19.08 -0.60 -20.60
C ARG A 70 17.80 0.17 -20.25
N LEU A 71 17.81 1.50 -20.37
CA LEU A 71 16.62 2.33 -20.10
C LEU A 71 15.49 2.10 -21.13
N ARG A 72 15.85 1.85 -22.40
CA ARG A 72 14.87 1.50 -23.45
C ARG A 72 14.31 0.09 -23.27
N GLU A 73 15.12 -0.85 -22.80
CA GLU A 73 14.65 -2.19 -22.45
C GLU A 73 13.70 -2.15 -21.24
N GLU A 74 13.99 -1.35 -20.22
CA GLU A 74 13.10 -1.13 -19.08
C GLU A 74 11.73 -0.63 -19.54
N TYR A 75 11.72 0.35 -20.44
CA TYR A 75 10.48 0.85 -21.03
C TYR A 75 9.68 -0.27 -21.71
N ARG A 76 10.35 -1.14 -22.46
CA ARG A 76 9.70 -2.26 -23.14
C ARG A 76 9.17 -3.30 -22.15
N ARG A 77 9.99 -3.67 -21.15
CA ARG A 77 9.60 -4.60 -20.08
C ARG A 77 8.47 -4.06 -19.21
N LEU A 78 8.40 -2.75 -18.98
CA LEU A 78 7.29 -2.16 -18.24
C LEU A 78 5.99 -2.33 -19.03
N VAL A 79 6.00 -2.04 -20.34
CA VAL A 79 4.82 -2.17 -21.21
C VAL A 79 4.39 -3.63 -21.39
N GLU A 80 5.34 -4.55 -21.48
CA GLU A 80 5.09 -5.99 -21.63
C GLU A 80 4.71 -6.66 -20.31
N GLY A 81 5.43 -6.38 -19.23
CA GLY A 81 5.21 -6.94 -17.89
C GLY A 81 3.86 -6.55 -17.28
N LEU A 82 3.29 -5.40 -17.67
CA LEU A 82 1.92 -5.04 -17.29
C LEU A 82 0.87 -5.84 -18.04
N ARG A 83 1.13 -6.22 -19.31
CA ARG A 83 0.26 -7.13 -20.05
C ARG A 83 0.33 -8.55 -19.47
N GLU A 84 1.53 -8.99 -19.09
CA GLU A 84 1.75 -10.29 -18.46
C GLU A 84 1.17 -10.35 -17.03
N ALA A 85 1.30 -9.28 -16.23
CA ALA A 85 0.69 -9.21 -14.89
C ALA A 85 -0.85 -9.20 -14.96
N SER A 86 -1.42 -8.59 -16.01
CA SER A 86 -2.86 -8.67 -16.32
C SER A 86 -3.26 -10.11 -16.66
N ALA A 87 -2.52 -10.77 -17.56
CA ALA A 87 -2.80 -12.14 -18.00
C ALA A 87 -2.56 -13.22 -16.91
N ALA A 88 -1.52 -13.07 -16.09
CA ALA A 88 -1.19 -14.00 -15.01
C ALA A 88 -2.24 -13.99 -13.88
N ARG A 89 -2.97 -12.89 -13.74
CA ARG A 89 -4.07 -12.76 -12.78
C ARG A 89 -5.42 -13.20 -13.36
N GLU A 90 -5.65 -13.10 -14.67
CA GLU A 90 -6.76 -13.79 -15.37
C GLU A 90 -6.65 -15.31 -15.26
N THR A 91 -5.42 -15.85 -15.22
CA THR A 91 -5.16 -17.26 -14.87
C THR A 91 -5.17 -17.56 -13.37
N ASP A 92 -5.56 -16.58 -12.55
CA ASP A 92 -6.07 -16.80 -11.20
C ASP A 92 -5.01 -17.36 -10.20
N ALA A 93 -3.72 -17.16 -10.50
CA ALA A 93 -2.57 -17.65 -9.73
C ALA A 93 -2.13 -16.72 -8.56
N HIS A 94 -2.60 -15.47 -8.53
CA HIS A 94 -2.16 -14.45 -7.57
C HIS A 94 -3.31 -13.99 -6.64
N LEU A 95 -3.04 -13.84 -5.33
CA LEU A 95 -4.00 -13.26 -4.38
C LEU A 95 -4.15 -11.77 -4.73
N ALA A 96 -5.38 -11.26 -4.77
CA ALA A 96 -5.63 -9.84 -5.00
C ALA A 96 -4.85 -9.03 -3.96
N ASN A 97 -3.99 -8.14 -4.42
CA ASN A 97 -3.19 -7.27 -3.57
C ASN A 97 -4.12 -6.09 -3.27
N PRO A 98 -4.63 -5.93 -2.05
CA PRO A 98 -5.51 -4.80 -1.77
C PRO A 98 -4.87 -3.44 -2.15
N VAL A 99 -3.55 -3.29 -2.06
CA VAL A 99 -2.86 -2.06 -2.51
C VAL A 99 -3.10 -1.76 -4.00
N LEU A 100 -3.33 -2.78 -4.83
CA LEU A 100 -3.56 -2.68 -6.28
C LEU A 100 -4.92 -3.32 -6.65
N PRO A 101 -6.00 -2.52 -6.71
CA PRO A 101 -7.33 -3.02 -7.01
C PRO A 101 -7.41 -3.47 -8.48
N ASP A 102 -8.35 -4.37 -8.77
CA ASP A 102 -8.49 -5.06 -10.06
C ASP A 102 -8.67 -4.10 -11.25
N GLU A 103 -9.26 -2.92 -11.02
CA GLU A 103 -9.48 -1.87 -12.04
C GLU A 103 -8.18 -1.25 -12.57
N VAL A 104 -7.05 -1.34 -11.85
CA VAL A 104 -5.78 -0.70 -12.23
C VAL A 104 -5.01 -1.52 -13.26
N LEU A 105 -5.27 -2.83 -13.35
CA LEU A 105 -4.49 -3.77 -14.14
C LEU A 105 -4.95 -3.91 -15.60
N GLN A 106 -6.15 -3.42 -15.91
CA GLN A 106 -6.66 -3.39 -17.29
C GLN A 106 -6.18 -2.14 -18.05
N GLU A 107 -5.65 -1.13 -17.37
CA GLU A 107 -5.33 0.16 -17.96
C GLU A 107 -3.84 0.34 -18.27
N ALA A 108 -3.53 0.83 -19.48
CA ALA A 108 -2.17 1.14 -19.87
C ALA A 108 -1.51 2.19 -18.96
N VAL A 109 -0.23 1.99 -18.63
CA VAL A 109 0.56 2.94 -17.82
C VAL A 109 0.47 4.36 -18.39
N PRO A 110 0.17 5.36 -17.54
CA PRO A 110 0.11 6.76 -17.94
C PRO A 110 1.42 7.23 -18.56
N GLY A 111 1.31 7.94 -19.68
CA GLY A 111 2.47 8.49 -20.39
C GLY A 111 3.38 9.36 -19.53
N SER A 112 2.83 10.00 -18.50
CA SER A 112 3.53 10.92 -17.59
C SER A 112 4.57 10.26 -16.68
N ILE A 113 4.51 8.95 -16.45
CA ILE A 113 5.44 8.21 -15.58
C ILE A 113 6.30 7.20 -16.35
N ARG A 114 6.25 7.21 -17.69
CA ARG A 114 6.99 6.26 -18.52
C ARG A 114 8.50 6.47 -18.45
N THR A 115 8.97 7.71 -18.54
CA THR A 115 10.40 8.00 -18.43
C THR A 115 10.82 8.16 -16.97
N ALA A 116 12.00 7.68 -16.62
CA ALA A 116 12.54 7.78 -15.27
C ALA A 116 12.64 9.24 -14.79
N GLU A 117 13.06 10.17 -15.67
CA GLU A 117 13.18 11.60 -15.33
C GLU A 117 11.84 12.23 -14.97
N HIS A 118 10.78 11.97 -15.75
CA HIS A 118 9.46 12.48 -15.43
C HIS A 118 8.90 11.85 -14.15
N PHE A 119 9.18 10.56 -13.92
CA PHE A 119 8.79 9.88 -12.69
C PHE A 119 9.51 10.45 -11.45
N LEU A 120 10.81 10.77 -11.54
CA LEU A 120 11.53 11.44 -10.45
C LEU A 120 10.97 12.85 -10.19
N GLY A 121 10.66 13.60 -11.25
CA GLY A 121 9.98 14.90 -11.13
C GLY A 121 8.60 14.79 -10.48
N PHE A 122 7.86 13.73 -10.81
CA PHE A 122 6.57 13.41 -10.20
C PHE A 122 6.69 13.09 -8.71
N LEU A 123 7.64 12.23 -8.32
CA LEU A 123 7.91 11.91 -6.92
C LEU A 123 8.37 13.14 -6.12
N ARG A 124 9.17 14.01 -6.73
CA ARG A 124 9.59 15.29 -6.11
C ARG A 124 8.40 16.17 -5.81
N ARG A 125 7.50 16.35 -6.78
CA ARG A 125 6.27 17.12 -6.62
C ARG A 125 5.36 16.55 -5.53
N LEU A 126 5.19 15.23 -5.51
CA LEU A 126 4.43 14.54 -4.48
C LEU A 126 5.05 14.73 -3.09
N LEU A 127 6.37 14.57 -2.97
CA LEU A 127 7.11 14.76 -1.73
C LEU A 127 6.94 16.18 -1.18
N GLU A 128 7.11 17.20 -2.02
CA GLU A 128 6.94 18.60 -1.62
C GLU A 128 5.49 18.91 -1.21
N TYR A 129 4.50 18.31 -1.88
CA TYR A 129 3.10 18.44 -1.47
C TYR A 129 2.85 17.90 -0.07
N VAL A 130 3.33 16.69 0.21
CA VAL A 130 3.17 16.04 1.52
C VAL A 130 3.93 16.82 2.59
N LYS A 131 5.16 17.31 2.31
CA LYS A 131 5.90 18.19 3.22
C LYS A 131 5.14 19.48 3.51
N TRP A 132 4.56 20.12 2.50
CA TRP A 132 3.76 21.32 2.66
C TRP A 132 2.51 21.07 3.50
N ARG A 133 1.82 19.94 3.28
CA ARG A 133 0.68 19.50 4.11
C ARG A 133 1.06 19.25 5.57
N LEU A 134 2.24 18.70 5.82
CA LEU A 134 2.75 18.42 7.17
C LEU A 134 3.15 19.68 7.97
N ARG A 135 3.14 20.87 7.35
CA ARG A 135 3.46 22.15 8.03
C ARG A 135 2.27 22.77 8.77
N VAL A 136 1.07 22.19 8.64
CA VAL A 136 -0.11 22.67 9.35
C VAL A 136 0.10 22.51 10.85
N GLN A 137 -0.32 23.51 11.65
CA GLN A 137 -0.09 23.57 13.11
C GLN A 137 -1.31 23.16 13.95
N HIS A 138 -2.36 22.64 13.32
CA HIS A 138 -3.55 22.10 13.98
C HIS A 138 -3.84 20.70 13.45
N VAL A 139 -4.58 19.90 14.22
CA VAL A 139 -5.02 18.57 13.80
C VAL A 139 -5.99 18.72 12.63
N VAL A 140 -5.74 18.02 11.54
CA VAL A 140 -6.61 18.02 10.35
C VAL A 140 -7.03 16.60 10.04
N GLN A 141 -8.33 16.39 9.88
CA GLN A 141 -8.90 15.17 9.33
C GLN A 141 -9.40 15.45 7.90
N GLU A 142 -8.92 14.69 6.93
CA GLU A 142 -9.35 14.76 5.53
C GLU A 142 -9.73 13.37 5.02
N SER A 143 -10.70 13.31 4.10
CA SER A 143 -10.97 12.07 3.35
C SER A 143 -9.97 11.93 2.19
N PRO A 144 -9.60 10.69 1.78
CA PRO A 144 -8.74 10.48 0.61
C PRO A 144 -9.16 11.22 -0.66
N PRO A 145 -10.46 11.29 -1.06
CA PRO A 145 -10.85 12.05 -2.24
C PRO A 145 -10.66 13.57 -2.08
N ALA A 146 -10.85 14.13 -0.88
CA ALA A 146 -10.56 15.55 -0.61
C ALA A 146 -9.06 15.84 -0.73
N PHE A 147 -8.22 14.94 -0.21
CA PHE A 147 -6.77 15.03 -0.36
C PHE A 147 -6.34 14.96 -1.84
N LEU A 148 -6.90 14.02 -2.62
CA LEU A 148 -6.64 13.89 -4.06
C LEU A 148 -7.08 15.14 -4.84
N SER A 149 -8.21 15.74 -4.49
CA SER A 149 -8.69 17.01 -5.06
C SER A 149 -7.68 18.14 -4.80
N GLY A 150 -7.21 18.29 -3.56
CA GLY A 150 -6.20 19.30 -3.21
C GLY A 150 -4.86 19.08 -3.91
N LEU A 151 -4.49 17.82 -4.10
CA LEU A 151 -3.27 17.40 -4.79
C LEU A 151 -3.34 17.70 -6.30
N ALA A 152 -4.49 17.44 -6.93
CA ALA A 152 -4.74 17.77 -8.33
C ALA A 152 -4.76 19.29 -8.58
N GLN A 153 -5.36 20.07 -7.67
CA GLN A 153 -5.48 21.51 -7.84
C GLN A 153 -4.16 22.26 -7.66
N ARG A 154 -3.33 21.86 -6.69
CA ARG A 154 -2.09 22.60 -6.34
C ARG A 154 -0.85 22.10 -7.08
N VAL A 155 -0.80 20.80 -7.37
CA VAL A 155 0.42 20.13 -7.88
C VAL A 155 0.19 19.48 -9.24
N CYS A 156 -1.04 19.58 -9.78
CA CYS A 156 -1.42 19.07 -11.10
C CYS A 156 -1.11 17.58 -11.28
N ILE A 157 -1.16 16.81 -10.19
CA ILE A 157 -1.04 15.35 -10.23
C ILE A 157 -2.44 14.75 -10.23
N GLN A 158 -2.74 13.97 -11.28
CA GLN A 158 -4.01 13.27 -11.42
C GLN A 158 -4.02 11.98 -10.59
N ARG A 159 -5.22 11.47 -10.30
CA ARG A 159 -5.43 10.19 -9.58
C ARG A 159 -4.76 9.01 -10.30
N LYS A 160 -4.81 8.98 -11.63
CA LYS A 160 -4.39 7.82 -12.43
C LYS A 160 -2.88 7.53 -12.33
N PRO A 161 -1.94 8.48 -12.54
CA PRO A 161 -0.51 8.24 -12.30
C PRO A 161 -0.17 7.81 -10.87
N LEU A 162 -0.94 8.27 -9.87
CA LEU A 162 -0.69 7.97 -8.47
C LEU A 162 -0.92 6.48 -8.14
N ARG A 163 -1.85 5.82 -8.85
CA ARG A 163 -2.15 4.38 -8.74
C ARG A 163 -1.00 3.47 -9.15
N PHE A 164 -0.17 3.90 -10.10
CA PHE A 164 0.94 3.10 -10.60
C PHE A 164 2.28 3.43 -9.92
N CYS A 165 2.25 4.25 -8.86
CA CYS A 165 3.47 4.79 -8.26
C CYS A 165 4.34 3.71 -7.61
N ALA A 166 3.72 2.77 -6.87
CA ALA A 166 4.45 1.69 -6.19
C ALA A 166 5.12 0.74 -7.19
N GLU A 167 4.38 0.29 -8.21
CA GLU A 167 4.91 -0.60 -9.25
C GLU A 167 5.98 0.06 -10.11
N ARG A 168 5.79 1.33 -10.48
CA ARG A 168 6.79 2.07 -11.24
C ARG A 168 8.10 2.20 -10.46
N LEU A 169 8.03 2.50 -9.16
CA LEU A 169 9.20 2.59 -8.30
C LEU A 169 9.91 1.24 -8.18
N ARG A 170 9.16 0.15 -7.98
CA ARG A 170 9.71 -1.21 -7.91
C ARG A 170 10.44 -1.59 -9.20
N SER A 171 9.84 -1.36 -10.38
CA SER A 171 10.47 -1.58 -11.69
C SER A 171 11.77 -0.78 -11.85
N LEU A 172 11.73 0.50 -11.46
CA LEU A 172 12.88 1.39 -11.56
C LEU A 172 14.03 0.94 -10.65
N LEU A 173 13.74 0.63 -9.38
CA LEU A 173 14.76 0.15 -8.43
C LEU A 173 15.40 -1.16 -8.88
N HIS A 174 14.61 -2.07 -9.45
CA HIS A 174 15.12 -3.33 -9.99
C HIS A 174 16.05 -3.10 -11.19
N THR A 175 15.66 -2.20 -12.11
CA THR A 175 16.45 -1.86 -13.30
C THR A 175 17.78 -1.18 -12.95
N LEU A 176 17.78 -0.34 -11.91
CA LEU A 176 18.98 0.39 -11.48
C LEU A 176 19.95 -0.49 -10.68
N GLU A 177 19.64 -1.78 -10.46
CA GLU A 177 20.48 -2.77 -9.76
C GLU A 177 21.03 -2.22 -8.43
N ILE A 178 20.21 -1.48 -7.69
CA ILE A 178 20.64 -0.85 -6.44
C ILE A 178 20.87 -1.93 -5.40
N ALA A 179 22.11 -2.05 -4.91
CA ALA A 179 22.52 -3.08 -3.95
C ALA A 179 21.82 -2.96 -2.59
N ASP A 180 21.52 -1.73 -2.12
CA ASP A 180 20.90 -1.48 -0.83
C ASP A 180 19.45 -1.00 -0.94
N LEU A 181 18.50 -1.95 -0.87
CA LEU A 181 17.06 -1.65 -0.83
C LEU A 181 16.63 -1.03 0.52
N ALA A 182 17.38 -1.26 1.60
CA ALA A 182 17.08 -0.75 2.93
C ALA A 182 17.08 0.79 2.98
N ASP A 183 18.00 1.41 2.24
CA ASP A 183 18.13 2.86 2.13
C ASP A 183 16.90 3.50 1.49
N PHE A 184 16.28 2.81 0.53
CA PHE A 184 15.10 3.29 -0.21
C PHE A 184 13.76 3.01 0.48
N SER A 185 13.76 2.40 1.68
CA SER A 185 12.54 2.11 2.43
C SER A 185 11.59 3.31 2.64
N PRO A 186 12.05 4.55 2.92
CA PRO A 186 11.16 5.71 3.06
C PRO A 186 10.47 6.08 1.74
N LEU A 187 11.19 5.95 0.61
CA LEU A 187 10.66 6.28 -0.71
C LEU A 187 9.60 5.26 -1.14
N THR A 188 9.84 3.98 -0.85
CA THR A 188 8.87 2.91 -1.04
C THR A 188 7.62 3.12 -0.18
N LEU A 189 7.77 3.58 1.06
CA LEU A 189 6.64 3.92 1.92
C LEU A 189 5.79 5.06 1.32
N LEU A 190 6.43 6.11 0.81
CA LEU A 190 5.73 7.22 0.15
C LEU A 190 4.98 6.77 -1.12
N ALA A 191 5.59 5.90 -1.93
CA ALA A 191 4.96 5.36 -3.13
C ALA A 191 3.78 4.43 -2.82
N ASN A 192 3.88 3.63 -1.75
CA ASN A 192 2.76 2.82 -1.25
C ASN A 192 1.61 3.69 -0.75
N PHE A 193 1.91 4.74 0.03
CA PHE A 193 0.92 5.73 0.46
C PHE A 193 0.21 6.37 -0.75
N ALA A 194 0.96 6.81 -1.76
CA ALA A 194 0.42 7.39 -2.98
C ALA A 194 -0.59 6.45 -3.66
N THR A 195 -0.20 5.18 -3.77
CA THR A 195 -1.02 4.14 -4.39
C THR A 195 -2.29 3.92 -3.57
N LEU A 196 -2.18 3.75 -2.25
CA LEU A 196 -3.34 3.54 -1.36
C LEU A 196 -4.34 4.69 -1.39
N VAL A 197 -3.87 5.94 -1.29
CA VAL A 197 -4.72 7.14 -1.35
C VAL A 197 -5.48 7.23 -2.68
N SER A 198 -4.85 6.77 -3.77
CA SER A 198 -5.46 6.79 -5.10
C SER A 198 -6.43 5.63 -5.37
N THR A 199 -6.23 4.52 -4.67
CA THR A 199 -7.05 3.30 -4.76
C THR A 199 -8.30 3.45 -3.91
N TYR A 200 -8.11 3.65 -2.61
CA TYR A 200 -9.17 3.54 -1.63
C TYR A 200 -9.76 4.89 -1.25
N ALA A 201 -11.04 5.07 -1.55
CA ALA A 201 -11.79 6.28 -1.20
C ALA A 201 -12.69 6.10 0.03
N LYS A 202 -13.22 4.89 0.24
CA LYS A 202 -14.16 4.56 1.32
C LYS A 202 -13.46 3.71 2.37
N GLY A 203 -13.77 3.95 3.65
CA GLY A 203 -13.19 3.20 4.77
C GLY A 203 -11.79 3.64 5.18
N PHE A 204 -11.25 4.73 4.60
CA PHE A 204 -9.95 5.29 4.95
C PHE A 204 -10.08 6.75 5.32
N THR A 205 -9.21 7.20 6.23
CA THR A 205 -9.11 8.59 6.64
C THR A 205 -7.65 9.02 6.67
N ILE A 206 -7.39 10.28 6.34
CA ILE A 206 -6.09 10.92 6.51
C ILE A 206 -6.20 11.83 7.74
N ILE A 207 -5.33 11.63 8.71
CA ILE A 207 -5.23 12.44 9.91
C ILE A 207 -3.83 13.03 9.95
N ILE A 208 -3.72 14.34 10.10
CA ILE A 208 -2.45 15.06 10.23
C ILE A 208 -2.41 15.62 11.65
N GLU A 209 -1.44 15.15 12.42
CA GLU A 209 -1.20 15.58 13.79
C GLU A 209 0.10 16.39 13.83
N PRO A 210 0.07 17.67 14.23
CA PRO A 210 1.26 18.52 14.26
C PRO A 210 2.18 18.25 15.46
N PHE A 211 1.60 17.78 16.57
CA PHE A 211 2.25 17.53 17.84
C PHE A 211 1.83 16.15 18.33
N ASP A 212 2.73 15.50 19.05
CA ASP A 212 2.41 14.26 19.79
C ASP A 212 1.68 14.64 21.08
N ASP A 213 0.60 13.93 21.43
CA ASP A 213 -0.18 14.12 22.66
C ASP A 213 0.70 14.13 23.92
N ARG A 214 1.79 13.34 23.92
CA ARG A 214 2.72 13.25 25.07
C ARG A 214 3.65 14.46 25.18
N THR A 215 3.90 15.16 24.09
CA THR A 215 4.84 16.30 24.03
C THR A 215 4.28 17.43 23.16
N PRO A 216 3.31 18.22 23.67
CA PRO A 216 2.61 19.24 22.88
C PRO A 216 3.49 20.43 22.48
N THR A 217 4.66 20.61 23.13
CA THR A 217 5.59 21.71 22.86
C THR A 217 6.61 21.39 21.76
N ILE A 218 6.79 20.12 21.41
CA ILE A 218 7.76 19.68 20.40
C ILE A 218 7.01 19.42 19.10
N ALA A 219 7.29 20.21 18.08
CA ALA A 219 6.73 20.01 16.74
C ALA A 219 7.26 18.70 16.13
N ASN A 220 6.44 17.65 16.20
CA ASN A 220 6.75 16.35 15.62
C ASN A 220 5.59 15.90 14.74
N PRO A 221 5.45 16.49 13.54
CA PRO A 221 4.25 16.30 12.76
C PRO A 221 4.25 14.94 12.08
N ILE A 222 3.12 14.26 12.16
CA ILE A 222 2.88 12.92 11.65
C ILE A 222 1.59 12.91 10.81
N LEU A 223 1.63 12.18 9.70
CA LEU A 223 0.48 11.92 8.86
C LEU A 223 0.12 10.45 8.97
N HIS A 224 -1.08 10.19 9.45
CA HIS A 224 -1.69 8.89 9.54
C HIS A 224 -2.64 8.71 8.37
N PHE A 225 -2.33 7.76 7.49
CA PHE A 225 -3.30 7.19 6.56
C PHE A 225 -3.86 5.94 7.23
N SER A 226 -5.02 6.05 7.85
CA SER A 226 -5.60 5.00 8.67
C SER A 226 -6.74 4.30 7.95
N CYS A 227 -6.66 2.97 7.90
CA CYS A 227 -7.77 2.12 7.50
C CYS A 227 -8.75 1.99 8.68
N MET A 228 -10.04 2.17 8.42
CA MET A 228 -11.12 1.99 9.41
C MET A 228 -11.98 0.76 9.11
N ASP A 229 -11.71 0.09 7.99
CA ASP A 229 -12.51 -1.01 7.48
C ASP A 229 -11.64 -2.27 7.33
N ALA A 230 -11.67 -3.13 8.35
CA ALA A 230 -10.90 -4.36 8.38
C ALA A 230 -11.34 -5.37 7.30
N SER A 231 -12.58 -5.29 6.83
CA SER A 231 -13.11 -6.18 5.78
C SER A 231 -12.29 -6.12 4.49
N LEU A 232 -11.72 -4.95 4.17
CA LEU A 232 -10.98 -4.74 2.93
C LEU A 232 -9.68 -5.56 2.85
N ALA A 233 -9.03 -5.82 3.99
CA ALA A 233 -7.80 -6.59 4.03
C ALA A 233 -8.05 -8.11 4.00
N ILE A 234 -9.12 -8.58 4.64
CA ILE A 234 -9.45 -10.01 4.73
C ILE A 234 -10.27 -10.50 3.52
N LYS A 235 -10.99 -9.62 2.82
CA LYS A 235 -11.86 -9.99 1.68
C LYS A 235 -11.19 -10.90 0.63
N PRO A 236 -9.94 -10.62 0.18
CA PRO A 236 -9.25 -11.51 -0.77
C PRO A 236 -8.97 -12.93 -0.23
N VAL A 237 -8.84 -13.07 1.10
CA VAL A 237 -8.64 -14.37 1.76
C VAL A 237 -9.94 -15.17 1.70
N PHE A 238 -11.07 -14.54 2.00
CA PHE A 238 -12.38 -15.20 1.95
C PHE A 238 -12.82 -15.56 0.53
N GLU A 239 -12.47 -14.75 -0.47
CA GLU A 239 -12.80 -15.04 -1.87
C GLU A 239 -11.93 -16.16 -2.48
N ARG A 240 -10.69 -16.30 -2.02
CA ARG A 240 -9.73 -17.26 -2.61
C ARG A 240 -9.81 -18.66 -2.03
N PHE A 241 -9.93 -18.78 -0.71
CA PHE A 241 -9.83 -20.07 -0.02
C PHE A 241 -11.21 -20.71 0.15
N GLN A 242 -11.28 -22.02 -0.02
CA GLN A 242 -12.53 -22.76 0.08
C GLN A 242 -13.16 -22.68 1.47
N SER A 243 -12.35 -22.82 2.52
CA SER A 243 -12.80 -22.69 3.90
C SER A 243 -11.75 -21.98 4.75
N VAL A 244 -12.23 -20.99 5.49
CA VAL A 244 -11.44 -20.23 6.46
C VAL A 244 -12.05 -20.48 7.83
N ILE A 245 -11.27 -21.05 8.73
CA ILE A 245 -11.66 -21.35 10.11
C ILE A 245 -10.98 -20.34 11.01
N ILE A 246 -11.75 -19.62 11.82
CA ILE A 246 -11.25 -18.64 12.78
C ILE A 246 -11.45 -19.25 14.17
N THR A 247 -10.36 -19.54 14.86
CA THR A 247 -10.34 -20.06 16.23
C THR A 247 -9.61 -19.10 17.16
N SER A 248 -10.15 -18.90 18.36
CA SER A 248 -9.41 -18.30 19.48
C SER A 248 -10.14 -18.58 20.79
N GLY A 249 -9.38 -18.72 21.87
CA GLY A 249 -9.92 -18.99 23.20
C GLY A 249 -10.65 -17.82 23.86
N THR A 250 -10.55 -16.61 23.29
CA THR A 250 -11.03 -15.36 23.92
C THR A 250 -12.05 -14.60 23.09
N LEU A 251 -12.57 -15.17 21.99
CA LEU A 251 -13.54 -14.51 21.13
C LEU A 251 -14.89 -14.34 21.85
N SER A 252 -15.19 -13.12 22.28
CA SER A 252 -16.43 -12.79 22.94
C SER A 252 -16.77 -11.31 22.75
N PRO A 253 -17.99 -10.95 22.29
CA PRO A 253 -19.03 -11.81 21.74
C PRO A 253 -18.74 -12.25 20.30
N LEU A 254 -19.10 -13.48 19.92
CA LEU A 254 -18.86 -14.00 18.56
C LEU A 254 -19.63 -13.24 17.45
N ASP A 255 -20.78 -12.64 17.80
CA ASP A 255 -21.66 -11.97 16.84
C ASP A 255 -21.07 -10.70 16.21
N ILE A 256 -19.97 -10.17 16.77
CA ILE A 256 -19.36 -8.92 16.29
C ILE A 256 -18.42 -9.15 15.10
N TYR A 257 -17.72 -10.29 15.07
CA TYR A 257 -16.70 -10.58 14.04
C TYR A 257 -17.30 -10.65 12.63
N PRO A 258 -18.44 -11.34 12.38
CA PRO A 258 -19.09 -11.34 11.07
C PRO A 258 -19.44 -9.94 10.57
N LYS A 259 -19.81 -9.03 11.47
CA LYS A 259 -20.20 -7.65 11.15
C LYS A 259 -19.00 -6.75 10.84
N ILE A 260 -17.90 -6.91 11.57
CA ILE A 260 -16.68 -6.10 11.38
C ILE A 260 -15.92 -6.52 10.11
N LEU A 261 -15.83 -7.82 9.87
CA LEU A 261 -15.03 -8.39 8.78
C LEU A 261 -15.86 -8.68 7.51
N ASP A 262 -17.15 -8.33 7.52
CA ASP A 262 -18.11 -8.50 6.42
C ASP A 262 -18.13 -9.92 5.82
N PHE A 263 -18.32 -10.93 6.68
CA PHE A 263 -18.42 -12.33 6.26
C PHE A 263 -19.59 -13.05 6.91
N HIS A 264 -20.04 -14.14 6.26
CA HIS A 264 -21.17 -14.95 6.72
C HIS A 264 -20.66 -16.36 7.09
N PRO A 265 -20.41 -16.65 8.38
CA PRO A 265 -19.98 -17.97 8.80
C PRO A 265 -21.11 -19.00 8.67
N VAL A 266 -20.77 -20.21 8.24
CA VAL A 266 -21.70 -21.36 8.26
C VAL A 266 -21.94 -21.86 9.69
N THR A 267 -20.88 -21.83 10.51
CA THR A 267 -20.91 -22.30 11.89
C THR A 267 -20.33 -21.23 12.81
N MET A 268 -21.09 -20.86 13.84
CA MET A 268 -20.60 -20.10 14.99
C MET A 268 -20.85 -20.96 16.23
N ALA A 269 -19.78 -21.40 16.88
CA ALA A 269 -19.86 -22.30 18.01
C ALA A 269 -19.01 -21.76 19.16
N THR A 270 -19.57 -21.79 20.36
CA THR A 270 -18.85 -21.55 21.61
C THR A 270 -18.79 -22.86 22.37
N PHE A 271 -17.59 -23.32 22.70
CA PHE A 271 -17.40 -24.50 23.51
C PHE A 271 -17.13 -24.07 24.96
N THR A 272 -18.00 -24.47 25.89
CA THR A 272 -17.80 -24.21 27.31
C THR A 272 -16.66 -25.06 27.84
N MET A 273 -15.72 -24.45 28.56
CA MET A 273 -14.68 -25.20 29.26
C MET A 273 -15.30 -26.10 30.32
N THR A 274 -15.11 -27.41 30.17
CA THR A 274 -15.31 -28.37 31.25
C THR A 274 -14.02 -28.42 32.07
N LEU A 275 -14.00 -27.77 33.24
CA LEU A 275 -12.99 -28.04 34.26
C LEU A 275 -13.26 -29.45 34.79
N ALA A 276 -12.42 -30.40 34.42
CA ALA A 276 -12.39 -31.74 35.00
C ALA A 276 -11.48 -31.75 36.23
#